data_AF-A0A1F5ITH6-F1
#
_entry.id   AF-A0A1F5ITH6-F1
#
_cell.length_a   1.000
_cell.length_b   1.000
_cell.length_c   1.000
_cell.angle_alpha   90.00
_cell.angle_beta   90.00
_cell.angle_gamma   90.00
#
_symmetry.space_group_name_H-M   'P 1'
#
loop_
_entity.id
_entity.type
_entity.pdbx_description
1 polymer ?
#
loop_
_entity_poly.entity_id
_entity_poly.type
_entity_poly.pdbx_seq_one_letter_code
_entity_poly.pdbx_strand_id
1 'polypeptide(L)'
;MKPDKDIYRKSTKAAVFIDAANVIYSQRTLKWQIDFKKLIKYFKSNYRLDNVYFYYAFLKDHEKQQGFFKKLRQWGYTIRTKEVKLIRQKDGTFLKKGNLDVELTIDAVKELKSYSTAILMSGDSDFHALISYLHNENKKVIVISSKGHVSFELLKAADKYINFNTLREFVERVV
;
A
#
# COMPACT_ATOMS: atom_id res chain seq x y z
N MET A 1 -6.57 21.59 7.92
CA MET A 1 -7.37 21.32 6.71
C MET A 1 -8.19 20.07 6.99
N LYS A 2 -9.53 20.17 7.14
CA LYS A 2 -10.37 18.98 7.41
C LYS A 2 -10.30 18.07 6.16
N PRO A 3 -10.10 16.75 6.30
CA PRO A 3 -10.08 15.86 5.15
C PRO A 3 -11.43 15.96 4.44
N ASP A 4 -11.38 16.19 3.12
CA ASP A 4 -12.59 16.25 2.28
C ASP A 4 -13.51 15.06 2.56
N LYS A 5 -14.72 15.34 3.06
CA LYS A 5 -15.66 14.36 3.63
C LYS A 5 -16.24 13.42 2.57
N ASP A 6 -16.15 13.79 1.30
CA ASP A 6 -16.82 13.06 0.23
C ASP A 6 -16.20 11.70 -0.09
N ILE A 7 -14.97 11.45 0.36
CA ILE A 7 -14.26 10.18 0.07
C ILE A 7 -14.20 9.25 1.29
N TYR A 8 -14.37 9.75 2.51
CA TYR A 8 -14.44 8.93 3.73
C TYR A 8 -15.90 8.68 4.11
N ARG A 9 -16.55 7.78 3.38
CA ARG A 9 -17.89 7.33 3.73
C ARG A 9 -17.85 5.85 4.06
N LYS A 10 -18.36 5.49 5.23
CA LYS A 10 -18.45 4.08 5.67
C LYS A 10 -19.23 3.20 4.68
N SER A 11 -20.09 3.80 3.85
CA SER A 11 -20.81 3.12 2.76
C SER A 11 -19.95 2.81 1.53
N THR A 12 -18.81 3.49 1.34
CA THR A 12 -17.91 3.29 0.20
C THR A 12 -17.21 1.94 0.31
N LYS A 13 -17.34 1.12 -0.75
CA LYS A 13 -16.62 -0.16 -0.85
C LYS A 13 -15.19 0.09 -1.30
N ALA A 14 -14.22 -0.30 -0.49
CA ALA A 14 -12.82 -0.05 -0.78
C ALA A 14 -11.95 -1.32 -0.72
N ALA A 15 -11.01 -1.42 -1.65
CA ALA A 15 -9.89 -2.37 -1.58
C ALA A 15 -8.60 -1.59 -1.31
N VAL A 16 -7.75 -2.11 -0.44
CA VAL A 16 -6.48 -1.49 -0.05
C VAL A 16 -5.32 -2.30 -0.60
N PHE A 17 -4.38 -1.64 -1.26
CA PHE A 17 -3.20 -2.25 -1.87
C PHE A 17 -1.95 -1.64 -1.24
N ILE A 18 -1.29 -2.42 -0.38
CA ILE A 18 -0.15 -1.95 0.42
C ILE A 18 1.16 -2.47 -0.16
N ASP A 19 1.91 -1.56 -0.78
CA ASP A 19 3.29 -1.81 -1.14
C ASP A 19 4.17 -1.67 0.10
N ALA A 20 4.61 -2.79 0.65
CA ALA A 20 5.38 -2.78 1.88
C ALA A 20 6.74 -2.10 1.72
N ALA A 21 7.37 -2.14 0.54
CA ALA A 21 8.65 -1.50 0.32
C ALA A 21 8.52 0.02 0.44
N ASN A 22 7.51 0.59 -0.22
CA ASN A 22 7.21 2.03 -0.17
C ASN A 22 6.75 2.48 1.23
N VAL A 23 5.96 1.66 1.94
CA VAL A 23 5.55 1.94 3.33
C VAL A 23 6.73 1.86 4.30
N ILE A 24 7.65 0.90 4.16
CA ILE A 24 8.85 0.79 4.99
C ILE A 24 9.79 1.97 4.73
N TYR A 25 9.98 2.34 3.47
CA TYR A 25 10.79 3.51 3.10
C TYR A 25 10.21 4.78 3.73
N SER A 26 8.90 4.97 3.65
CA SER A 26 8.17 6.06 4.32
C SER A 26 8.39 6.11 5.83
N GLN A 27 8.27 4.99 6.54
CA GLN A 27 8.50 4.93 8.00
C GLN A 27 9.93 5.35 8.39
N ARG A 28 10.94 4.99 7.59
CA ARG A 28 12.34 5.38 7.84
C ARG A 28 12.51 6.89 7.80
N THR A 29 11.92 7.56 6.82
CA THR A 29 11.98 9.02 6.70
C THR A 29 11.17 9.72 7.79
N LEU A 30 9.98 9.20 8.11
CA LEU A 30 9.10 9.80 9.12
C LEU A 30 9.52 9.51 10.57
N LYS A 31 10.45 8.55 10.79
CA LYS A 31 10.99 8.16 12.10
C LYS A 31 9.93 7.64 13.09
N TRP A 32 8.86 7.02 12.60
CA TRP A 32 7.89 6.28 13.42
C TRP A 32 7.43 5.01 12.70
N GLN A 33 6.92 4.05 13.48
CA GLN A 33 6.52 2.73 12.96
C GLN A 33 5.01 2.53 12.97
N ILE A 34 4.51 1.83 11.96
CA ILE A 34 3.13 1.40 11.85
C ILE A 34 2.81 0.26 12.81
N ASP A 35 1.67 0.38 13.47
CA ASP A 35 0.91 -0.74 13.99
C ASP A 35 -0.12 -1.19 12.93
N PHE A 36 0.15 -2.31 12.26
CA PHE A 36 -0.74 -2.85 11.24
C PHE A 36 -2.10 -3.30 11.80
N LYS A 37 -2.19 -3.62 13.09
CA LYS A 37 -3.49 -3.90 13.73
C LYS A 37 -4.32 -2.61 13.85
N LYS A 38 -3.68 -1.48 14.14
CA LYS A 38 -4.35 -0.16 14.13
C LYS A 38 -4.68 0.29 12.72
N LEU A 39 -3.79 0.07 11.75
CA LEU A 39 -4.00 0.44 10.36
C LEU A 39 -5.25 -0.22 9.77
N ILE A 40 -5.42 -1.54 9.96
CA ILE A 40 -6.64 -2.20 9.45
C ILE A 40 -7.90 -1.71 10.18
N LYS A 41 -7.82 -1.43 11.49
CA LYS A 41 -8.94 -0.83 12.24
C LYS A 41 -9.31 0.55 11.70
N TYR A 42 -8.31 1.37 11.39
CA TYR A 42 -8.50 2.69 10.77
C TYR A 42 -9.26 2.56 9.45
N PHE A 43 -8.84 1.66 8.56
CA PHE A 43 -9.56 1.45 7.30
C PHE A 43 -10.98 0.90 7.50
N LYS A 44 -11.17 -0.09 8.38
CA LYS A 44 -12.50 -0.67 8.70
C LYS A 44 -13.47 0.36 9.31
N SER A 45 -12.94 1.38 10.00
CA SER A 45 -13.76 2.43 10.61
C SER A 45 -14.23 3.47 9.59
N ASN A 46 -13.47 3.68 8.52
CA ASN A 46 -13.73 4.71 7.52
C ASN A 46 -14.38 4.19 6.23
N TYR A 47 -14.27 2.88 5.94
CA TYR A 47 -14.71 2.27 4.69
C TYR A 47 -15.37 0.91 4.92
N ARG A 48 -16.27 0.52 4.00
CA ARG A 48 -16.70 -0.88 3.86
C ARG A 48 -15.62 -1.62 3.10
N LEU A 49 -14.67 -2.22 3.82
CA LEU A 49 -13.55 -2.92 3.18
C LEU A 49 -14.00 -4.20 2.48
N ASP A 50 -13.54 -4.34 1.25
CA ASP A 50 -13.57 -5.59 0.49
C ASP A 50 -12.36 -6.45 0.87
N ASN A 51 -11.15 -5.97 0.58
CA ASN A 51 -9.90 -6.65 0.93
C ASN A 51 -8.77 -5.66 1.25
N VAL A 52 -7.76 -6.14 1.97
CA VAL A 52 -6.54 -5.40 2.31
C VAL A 52 -5.34 -6.25 1.93
N TYR A 53 -4.78 -5.99 0.75
CA TYR A 53 -3.62 -6.68 0.23
C TYR A 53 -2.33 -6.10 0.77
N PHE A 54 -1.39 -6.97 1.16
CA PHE A 54 -0.07 -6.61 1.64
C PHE A 54 0.99 -7.31 0.79
N TYR A 55 1.71 -6.52 -0.01
CA TYR A 55 2.72 -7.00 -0.95
C TYR A 55 4.11 -6.85 -0.34
N TYR A 56 4.79 -7.97 -0.10
CA TYR A 56 6.07 -7.97 0.60
C TYR A 56 7.11 -8.85 -0.12
N ALA A 57 8.23 -8.24 -0.50
CA ALA A 57 9.36 -8.95 -1.05
C ALA A 57 10.34 -9.36 0.07
N PHE A 58 10.72 -10.63 0.13
CA PHE A 58 11.57 -11.19 1.20
C PHE A 58 12.91 -11.75 0.67
N LEU A 59 13.93 -11.79 1.51
CA LEU A 59 15.16 -12.55 1.25
C LEU A 59 15.06 -13.96 1.84
N LYS A 60 15.80 -14.91 1.26
CA LYS A 60 15.62 -16.36 1.42
C LYS A 60 15.62 -16.92 2.86
N ASP A 61 16.25 -16.25 3.84
CA ASP A 61 16.42 -16.74 5.22
C ASP A 61 15.69 -15.91 6.29
N HIS A 62 14.36 -16.00 6.38
CA HIS A 62 13.61 -15.18 7.35
C HIS A 62 12.49 -15.90 8.11
N GLU A 63 12.83 -16.77 9.08
CA GLU A 63 11.88 -17.31 10.05
C GLU A 63 11.10 -16.21 10.81
N LYS A 64 11.76 -15.11 11.17
CA LYS A 64 11.13 -13.96 11.85
C LYS A 64 9.97 -13.36 11.05
N GLN A 65 9.98 -13.48 9.72
CA GLN A 65 8.91 -12.94 8.87
C GLN A 65 7.66 -13.84 8.88
N GLN A 66 7.79 -15.15 9.10
CA GLN A 66 6.63 -16.05 9.16
C GLN A 66 5.69 -15.69 10.31
N GLY A 67 6.24 -15.39 11.50
CA GLY A 67 5.44 -14.95 12.65
C GLY A 67 4.70 -13.63 12.38
N PHE A 68 5.35 -12.70 11.67
CA PHE A 68 4.73 -11.44 11.26
C PHE A 68 3.60 -11.65 10.25
N PHE A 69 3.82 -12.46 9.21
CA PHE A 69 2.80 -12.80 8.22
C PHE A 69 1.61 -13.54 8.85
N LYS A 70 1.86 -14.44 9.81
CA LYS A 70 0.78 -15.09 10.57
C LYS A 70 -0.10 -14.07 11.29
N LYS A 71 0.49 -13.09 11.97
CA LYS A 71 -0.26 -12.00 12.64
C LYS A 71 -1.05 -11.14 11.65
N LEU A 72 -0.45 -10.76 10.52
CA LEU A 72 -1.14 -10.00 9.47
C LEU A 72 -2.37 -10.76 8.96
N ARG A 73 -2.24 -12.06 8.64
CA ARG A 73 -3.39 -12.89 8.23
C ARG A 73 -4.48 -12.93 9.31
N GLN A 74 -4.10 -13.09 10.57
CA GLN A 74 -5.05 -13.08 11.70
C GLN A 74 -5.80 -11.74 11.84
N TRP A 75 -5.18 -10.62 11.48
CA TRP A 75 -5.84 -9.32 11.51
C TRP A 75 -6.74 -9.07 10.30
N GLY A 76 -6.62 -9.89 9.24
CA GLY A 76 -7.46 -9.84 8.04
C GLY A 76 -6.76 -9.29 6.80
N TYR A 77 -5.42 -9.37 6.74
CA TYR A 77 -4.66 -9.01 5.54
C TYR A 77 -4.52 -10.20 4.58
N THR A 78 -4.69 -9.94 3.29
CA THR A 78 -4.31 -10.87 2.21
C THR A 78 -2.87 -10.62 1.81
N ILE A 79 -1.98 -11.58 2.06
CA ILE A 79 -0.53 -11.38 1.88
C ILE A 79 -0.09 -11.95 0.54
N ARG A 80 0.64 -11.15 -0.25
CA ARG A 80 1.38 -11.58 -1.43
C ARG A 80 2.87 -11.44 -1.15
N THR A 81 3.62 -12.52 -1.34
CA THR A 81 5.06 -12.54 -1.07
C THR A 81 5.85 -13.04 -2.25
N LYS A 82 7.04 -12.47 -2.45
CA LYS A 82 7.97 -12.87 -3.52
C LYS A 82 9.40 -12.87 -3.00
N GLU A 83 10.18 -13.88 -3.35
CA GLU A 83 11.61 -13.90 -3.03
C GLU A 83 12.36 -12.87 -3.90
N VAL A 84 13.14 -12.01 -3.27
CA VAL A 84 14.01 -11.04 -3.94
C VAL A 84 15.24 -11.77 -4.48
N LYS A 85 15.51 -11.62 -5.77
CA LYS A 85 16.73 -12.07 -6.42
C LYS A 85 17.81 -11.00 -6.29
N LEU A 86 18.98 -11.40 -5.79
CA LEU A 86 20.18 -10.58 -5.77
C LEU A 86 21.01 -10.90 -7.01
N ILE A 87 21.12 -9.94 -7.93
CA ILE A 87 21.91 -10.08 -9.15
C ILE A 87 23.22 -9.32 -8.95
N ARG A 88 24.34 -10.03 -8.97
CA ARG A 88 25.67 -9.42 -8.92
C ARG A 88 25.93 -8.64 -10.21
N GLN A 89 26.26 -7.37 -10.09
CA GLN A 89 26.64 -6.51 -11.19
C GLN A 89 28.15 -6.59 -11.49
N LYS A 90 28.56 -6.09 -12.66
CA LYS A 90 29.95 -6.11 -13.12
C LYS A 90 30.89 -5.31 -12.21
N ASP A 91 30.38 -4.29 -11.55
CA ASP A 91 31.09 -3.44 -10.58
C ASP A 91 31.18 -4.07 -9.18
N GLY A 92 30.65 -5.28 -9.00
CA GLY A 92 30.64 -6.00 -7.72
C GLY A 92 29.46 -5.67 -6.81
N THR A 93 28.58 -4.72 -7.17
CA THR A 93 27.37 -4.40 -6.41
C THR A 93 26.27 -5.44 -6.64
N PHE A 94 25.20 -5.40 -5.83
CA PHE A 94 24.03 -6.27 -6.00
C PHE A 94 22.79 -5.47 -6.37
N LEU A 95 22.21 -5.78 -7.52
CA LEU A 95 20.87 -5.33 -7.90
C LEU A 95 19.83 -6.22 -7.24
N LYS A 96 18.93 -5.61 -6.47
CA LYS A 96 17.75 -6.30 -5.94
C LYS A 96 16.65 -6.29 -7.00
N LYS A 97 16.23 -7.46 -7.48
CA LYS A 97 15.03 -7.62 -8.32
C LYS A 97 13.98 -8.40 -7.56
N GLY A 98 12.79 -7.85 -7.42
CA GLY A 98 11.69 -8.54 -6.74
C GLY A 98 10.58 -7.65 -6.23
N ASN A 99 10.23 -6.56 -6.93
CA ASN A 99 9.00 -5.83 -6.63
C ASN A 99 7.77 -6.72 -6.94
N LEU A 100 6.64 -6.31 -6.40
CA LEU A 100 5.35 -6.97 -6.56
C LEU A 100 4.34 -6.08 -7.31
N ASP A 101 4.83 -5.10 -8.08
CA ASP A 101 3.99 -4.07 -8.71
C ASP A 101 3.06 -4.71 -9.76
N VAL A 102 3.55 -5.74 -10.44
CA VAL A 102 2.75 -6.54 -11.39
C VAL A 102 1.67 -7.32 -10.66
N GLU A 103 2.01 -8.03 -9.59
CA GLU A 103 1.07 -8.79 -8.78
C GLU A 103 -0.01 -7.88 -8.16
N LEU A 104 0.39 -6.70 -7.68
CA LEU A 104 -0.50 -5.67 -7.18
C LEU A 104 -1.46 -5.19 -8.26
N THR A 105 -0.93 -4.83 -9.43
CA THR A 105 -1.73 -4.39 -10.57
C THR A 105 -2.75 -5.44 -10.98
N ILE A 106 -2.33 -6.71 -11.07
CA ILE A 106 -3.21 -7.83 -11.44
C ILE A 106 -4.32 -8.02 -10.41
N ASP A 107 -4.00 -8.05 -9.11
CA ASP A 107 -5.02 -8.20 -8.06
C ASP A 107 -6.00 -7.01 -8.09
N ALA A 108 -5.51 -5.78 -8.26
CA ALA A 108 -6.37 -4.59 -8.37
C ALA A 108 -7.36 -4.67 -9.54
N VAL A 109 -6.90 -5.13 -10.71
CA VAL A 109 -7.76 -5.28 -11.90
C VAL A 109 -8.72 -6.47 -11.76
N LYS A 110 -8.29 -7.59 -11.19
CA LYS A 110 -9.16 -8.76 -11.01
C LYS A 110 -10.35 -8.48 -10.10
N GLU A 111 -10.14 -7.65 -9.08
CA GLU A 111 -11.15 -7.31 -8.08
C GLU A 111 -12.01 -6.09 -8.47
N LEU A 112 -11.97 -5.64 -9.73
CA LEU A 112 -12.72 -4.45 -10.16
C LEU A 112 -14.20 -4.47 -9.75
N LYS A 113 -14.87 -5.62 -9.72
CA LYS A 113 -16.30 -5.69 -9.37
C LYS A 113 -16.55 -5.59 -7.86
N SER A 114 -15.55 -5.79 -7.03
CA SER A 114 -15.71 -5.91 -5.57
C SER A 114 -15.67 -4.56 -4.85
N TYR A 115 -14.97 -3.57 -5.43
CA TYR A 115 -14.80 -2.24 -4.83
C TYR A 115 -15.19 -1.08 -5.79
N SER A 116 -15.49 0.08 -5.21
CA SER A 116 -15.65 1.34 -5.94
C SER A 116 -14.42 2.26 -5.80
N THR A 117 -13.62 2.04 -4.76
CA THR A 117 -12.43 2.84 -4.46
C THR A 117 -11.21 1.95 -4.20
N ALA A 118 -10.12 2.21 -4.92
CA ALA A 118 -8.82 1.63 -4.62
C ALA A 118 -8.03 2.59 -3.72
N ILE A 119 -7.45 2.05 -2.64
CA ILE A 119 -6.54 2.78 -1.76
C ILE A 119 -5.14 2.21 -1.99
N LEU A 120 -4.30 2.95 -2.72
CA LEU A 120 -2.93 2.58 -3.02
C LEU A 120 -1.99 3.20 -1.98
N MET A 121 -1.36 2.36 -1.15
CA MET A 121 -0.29 2.80 -0.25
C MET A 121 1.06 2.62 -0.94
N SER A 122 1.33 3.47 -1.92
CA SER A 122 2.62 3.58 -2.63
C SER A 122 2.75 5.00 -3.19
N GLY A 123 3.96 5.40 -3.53
CA GLY A 123 4.20 6.64 -4.27
C GLY A 123 5.00 6.45 -5.55
N ASP A 124 5.10 5.21 -6.02
CA ASP A 124 5.84 4.84 -7.23
C ASP A 124 5.12 5.28 -8.51
N SER A 125 5.85 5.93 -9.42
CA SER A 125 5.36 6.37 -10.73
C SER A 125 4.86 5.21 -11.61
N ASP A 126 5.36 4.00 -11.40
CA ASP A 126 4.99 2.82 -12.19
C ASP A 126 3.49 2.48 -12.06
N PHE A 127 2.85 2.91 -10.97
CA PHE A 127 1.40 2.73 -10.78
C PHE A 127 0.55 3.75 -11.55
N HIS A 128 1.10 4.75 -12.22
CA HIS A 128 0.33 5.72 -13.00
C HIS A 128 -0.61 5.03 -14.01
N ALA A 129 -0.10 4.03 -14.73
CA ALA A 129 -0.88 3.25 -15.70
C ALA A 129 -2.05 2.50 -15.03
N LEU A 130 -1.83 1.93 -13.84
CA LEU A 130 -2.90 1.30 -13.05
C LEU A 130 -3.97 2.32 -12.67
N ILE A 131 -3.58 3.52 -12.19
CA ILE A 131 -4.54 4.57 -11.82
C ILE A 131 -5.40 4.97 -13.02
N SER A 132 -4.78 5.23 -14.18
CA SER A 132 -5.50 5.57 -15.41
C SER A 132 -6.48 4.48 -15.83
N TYR A 133 -6.06 3.21 -15.73
CA TYR A 133 -6.93 2.08 -16.04
C TYR A 133 -8.13 1.99 -15.08
N LEU A 134 -7.89 2.13 -13.76
CA LEU A 134 -8.94 2.12 -12.75
C LEU A 134 -9.95 3.26 -12.96
N HIS A 135 -9.50 4.43 -13.40
CA HIS A 135 -10.38 5.55 -13.76
C HIS A 135 -11.28 5.22 -14.95
N ASN A 136 -10.75 4.60 -16.00
CA ASN A 136 -11.54 4.15 -17.15
C ASN A 136 -12.62 3.14 -16.73
N GLU A 137 -12.35 2.35 -15.69
CA GLU A 137 -13.29 1.41 -15.06
C GLU A 137 -14.20 2.06 -13.99
N ASN A 138 -14.30 3.40 -14.01
CA ASN A 138 -15.11 4.22 -13.10
C ASN A 138 -14.79 4.00 -11.61
N LYS A 139 -13.54 3.66 -11.29
CA LYS A 139 -13.06 3.57 -9.91
C LYS A 139 -12.48 4.90 -9.45
N LYS A 140 -12.58 5.13 -8.14
CA LYS A 140 -11.84 6.21 -7.48
C LYS A 140 -10.53 5.67 -6.92
N VAL A 141 -9.48 6.48 -6.98
CA VAL A 141 -8.15 6.11 -6.48
C VAL A 141 -7.69 7.11 -5.42
N ILE A 142 -7.36 6.57 -4.25
CA ILE A 142 -6.72 7.31 -3.16
C ILE A 142 -5.28 6.83 -3.07
N VAL A 143 -4.33 7.76 -3.16
CA VAL A 143 -2.91 7.49 -2.95
C VAL A 143 -2.53 7.91 -1.55
N ILE A 144 -1.90 7.01 -0.79
CA ILE A 144 -1.34 7.26 0.53
C ILE A 144 0.17 7.06 0.47
N SER A 145 0.94 8.14 0.62
CA SER A 145 2.40 8.09 0.67
C SER A 145 2.95 9.27 1.49
N SER A 146 4.24 9.25 1.82
CA SER A 146 4.90 10.37 2.50
C SER A 146 5.20 11.51 1.52
N LYS A 147 5.21 12.75 2.03
CA LYS A 147 5.65 13.91 1.23
C LYS A 147 7.10 13.69 0.77
N GLY A 148 7.36 13.89 -0.53
CA GLY A 148 8.66 13.63 -1.14
C GLY A 148 8.93 12.17 -1.50
N HIS A 149 8.02 11.25 -1.16
CA HIS A 149 8.07 9.84 -1.55
C HIS A 149 6.91 9.47 -2.50
N VAL A 150 6.37 10.45 -3.23
CA VAL A 150 5.29 10.27 -4.18
C VAL A 150 5.64 11.01 -5.46
N SER A 151 5.50 10.33 -6.60
CA SER A 151 5.74 10.95 -7.89
C SER A 151 4.71 12.04 -8.21
N PHE A 152 5.11 13.01 -9.01
CA PHE A 152 4.22 14.09 -9.44
C PHE A 152 3.07 13.57 -10.30
N GLU A 153 3.35 12.54 -11.11
CA GLU A 153 2.39 11.82 -11.94
C GLU A 153 1.29 11.19 -11.09
N LEU A 154 1.65 10.52 -9.98
CA LEU A 154 0.66 9.94 -9.07
C LEU A 154 -0.20 11.00 -8.38
N LEU A 155 0.41 12.12 -7.98
CA LEU A 155 -0.33 13.23 -7.36
C LEU A 155 -1.37 13.82 -8.32
N LYS A 156 -1.06 13.91 -9.60
CA LYS A 156 -1.98 14.39 -10.64
C LYS A 156 -3.04 13.35 -11.00
N ALA A 157 -2.66 12.08 -11.05
CA ALA A 157 -3.55 11.01 -11.47
C ALA A 157 -4.52 10.57 -10.36
N ALA A 158 -4.17 10.69 -9.08
CA ALA A 158 -5.05 10.26 -7.99
C ALA A 158 -6.24 11.21 -7.80
N ASP A 159 -7.43 10.67 -7.49
CA ASP A 159 -8.57 11.50 -7.06
C ASP A 159 -8.29 12.17 -5.71
N LYS A 160 -7.46 11.52 -4.88
CA LYS A 160 -7.04 12.09 -3.59
C LYS A 160 -5.67 11.60 -3.18
N TYR A 161 -4.86 12.53 -2.70
CA TYR A 161 -3.63 12.24 -1.98
C TYR A 161 -3.83 12.41 -0.47
N ILE A 162 -3.34 11.44 0.30
CA ILE A 162 -3.26 11.50 1.75
C ILE A 162 -1.78 11.42 2.13
N ASN A 163 -1.27 12.47 2.77
CA ASN A 163 0.06 12.42 3.36
C ASN A 163 0.05 11.41 4.51
N PHE A 164 0.86 10.37 4.38
CA PHE A 164 0.95 9.28 5.32
C PHE A 164 1.21 9.73 6.77
N ASN A 165 1.97 10.81 6.97
CA ASN A 165 2.24 11.33 8.31
C ASN A 165 0.98 11.85 9.03
N THR A 166 -0.06 12.23 8.29
CA THR A 166 -1.35 12.65 8.89
C THR A 166 -2.10 11.49 9.52
N LEU A 167 -1.73 10.24 9.22
CA LEU A 167 -2.34 9.06 9.82
C LEU A 167 -1.68 8.67 11.15
N ARG A 168 -0.56 9.31 11.52
CA ARG A 168 0.29 8.92 12.65
C ARG A 168 -0.51 8.74 13.94
N GLU A 169 -1.35 9.70 14.30
CA GLU A 169 -2.16 9.67 15.52
C GLU A 169 -3.08 8.44 15.62
N PHE A 170 -3.46 7.84 14.48
CA PHE A 170 -4.35 6.68 14.43
C PHE A 170 -3.60 5.35 14.33
N VAL A 171 -2.42 5.34 13.70
CA VAL A 171 -1.76 4.08 13.27
C VAL A 171 -0.34 3.90 13.79
N GLU A 172 0.21 4.85 14.53
CA GLU A 172 1.53 4.72 15.15
C GLU A 172 1.55 3.61 16.20
N ARG A 173 2.63 2.82 16.19
CA ARG A 173 2.97 1.91 17.27
C ARG A 173 3.52 2.72 18.42
N VAL A 174 2.73 2.82 19.49
CA VAL A 174 3.19 3.36 20.77
C VAL A 174 3.94 2.24 21.47
N VAL A 175 5.19 2.51 21.81
CA VAL A 175 6.07 1.62 22.59
C VAL A 175 5.81 1.86 24.08
#